data_AF-Q6Z0P4-F1
#
_entry.id   AF-Q6Z0P4-F1
#
_cell.length_a   1.000
_cell.length_b   1.000
_cell.length_c   1.000
_cell.angle_alpha   90.00
_cell.angle_beta   90.00
_cell.angle_gamma   90.00
#
_symmetry.space_group_name_H-M   'P 1'
#
loop_
_entity.id
_entity.type
_entity.pdbx_description
1 polymer ?
#
loop_
_entity_poly.entity_id
_entity_poly.type
_entity_poly.pdbx_seq_one_letter_code
_entity_poly.pdbx_strand_id
1 'polypeptide(L)'
;MEEEVNDHPIEEVRNTVPVTDDPSEPCLTFRVWVLGLSSCVFLAFVNEFFMYRTTQLSIGTVVVQIITLPIGRLMASTLPARRLRVGGWSFSLNPGPFSLKEHCLIIIFAGAGASGVYAMNIIAIVKVFYKRQISPYAAMLLAQTTQLLGYGWAGLFRKYLVDSAYMWWPSNLVQVTLFRAMHEEEKRNKGQLTRLQFFIMVMTCSFAYYIVPSYLFPAISTISVLCWLYRDSVTAQQIGSGASGLGVGSFGLDWNTVVGFLGNPLASPAFAIFNVMAGFALSTYVAVPILYWTDTYNAKRFPLVSSHVFNAAGGRYDTARILDPATFTLNLREYDAYGRINLSILFAINYGIGFAGLMSTLSHVALYHGTFGACGGRQRRSRRTAAARSAKTCTRES
;
A
#
# COMPACT_ATOMS: atom_id res chain seq x y z
N MET A 1 25.85 31.62 6.96
CA MET A 1 25.26 30.32 7.31
C MET A 1 25.70 29.41 6.19
N GLU A 2 26.74 28.62 6.42
CA GLU A 2 27.17 27.62 5.43
C GLU A 2 25.99 26.66 5.24
N GLU A 3 25.45 26.57 4.03
CA GLU A 3 24.44 25.55 3.72
C GLU A 3 25.12 24.20 3.91
N GLU A 4 24.70 23.45 4.93
CA GLU A 4 25.11 22.05 5.07
C GLU A 4 24.73 21.32 3.78
N VAL A 5 25.74 20.91 3.02
CA VAL A 5 25.54 20.23 1.75
C VAL A 5 24.96 18.86 2.02
N ASN A 6 23.72 18.64 1.56
CA ASN A 6 23.05 17.36 1.68
C ASN A 6 23.68 16.34 0.71
N ASP A 7 24.52 15.43 1.23
CA ASP A 7 25.22 14.39 0.46
C ASP A 7 24.40 13.08 0.31
N HIS A 8 23.07 13.18 0.34
CA HIS A 8 22.22 12.00 0.19
C HIS A 8 22.35 11.42 -1.25
N PRO A 9 22.53 10.10 -1.42
CA PRO A 9 22.79 9.47 -2.72
C PRO A 9 21.60 9.54 -3.69
N ILE A 10 20.39 9.73 -3.17
CA ILE A 10 19.15 9.86 -3.94
C ILE A 10 18.74 11.33 -4.01
N GLU A 11 18.63 11.86 -5.23
CA GLU A 11 18.35 13.27 -5.50
C GLU A 11 16.97 13.70 -5.00
N GLU A 12 15.95 12.85 -5.17
CA GLU A 12 14.59 13.13 -4.75
C GLU A 12 14.51 13.32 -3.24
N VAL A 13 15.22 12.49 -2.48
CA VAL A 13 15.33 12.60 -1.01
C VAL A 13 16.09 13.87 -0.65
N ARG A 14 17.20 14.14 -1.34
CA ARG A 14 18.03 15.33 -1.12
C ARG A 14 17.24 16.64 -1.23
N ASN A 15 16.34 16.71 -2.21
CA ASN A 15 15.55 17.91 -2.50
C ASN A 15 14.33 18.04 -1.57
N THR A 16 13.84 16.94 -0.98
CA THR A 16 12.59 16.90 -0.22
C THR A 16 12.78 16.85 1.29
N VAL A 17 13.87 16.28 1.80
CA VAL A 17 14.11 16.08 3.22
C VAL A 17 15.17 17.06 3.74
N PRO A 18 14.90 17.83 4.81
CA PRO A 18 15.92 18.67 5.43
C PRO A 18 17.01 17.83 6.11
N VAL A 19 18.24 18.36 6.13
CA VAL A 19 19.40 17.72 6.79
C VAL A 19 19.39 17.95 8.30
N THR A 20 18.76 19.04 8.73
CA THR A 20 18.75 19.50 10.12
C THR A 20 17.59 18.87 10.90
N ASP A 21 17.87 18.53 12.16
CA ASP A 21 16.87 18.09 13.14
C ASP A 21 17.15 18.78 14.48
N ASP A 22 16.09 19.18 15.21
CA ASP A 22 16.21 19.68 16.59
C ASP A 22 15.81 18.58 17.59
N PRO A 23 16.76 17.93 18.27
CA PRO A 23 16.48 16.84 19.20
C PRO A 23 15.71 17.27 20.46
N SER A 24 15.62 18.57 20.74
CA SER A 24 14.98 19.11 21.95
C SER A 24 13.46 19.26 21.83
N GLU A 25 12.92 19.20 20.60
CA GLU A 25 11.48 19.35 20.37
C GLU A 25 10.66 18.20 20.99
N PRO A 26 9.58 18.51 21.73
CA PRO A 26 8.71 17.49 22.29
C PRO A 26 7.98 16.73 21.18
N CYS A 27 8.14 15.41 21.17
CA CYS A 27 7.55 14.54 20.15
C CYS A 27 6.30 13.81 20.67
N LEU A 28 6.40 13.11 21.80
CA LEU A 28 5.33 12.26 22.33
C LEU A 28 4.48 13.01 23.36
N THR A 29 3.57 13.87 22.89
CA THR A 29 2.72 14.69 23.75
C THR A 29 1.32 14.10 23.92
N PHE A 30 0.53 14.68 24.83
CA PHE A 30 -0.90 14.34 24.97
C PHE A 30 -1.68 14.50 23.65
N ARG A 31 -1.37 15.53 22.86
CA ARG A 31 -2.00 15.79 21.56
C ARG A 31 -1.78 14.64 20.59
N VAL A 32 -0.56 14.11 20.56
CA VAL A 32 -0.20 12.97 19.69
C VAL A 32 -1.00 11.72 20.05
N TRP A 33 -1.15 11.42 21.34
CA TRP A 33 -1.95 10.27 21.76
C TRP A 33 -3.42 10.42 21.37
N VAL A 34 -4.02 11.59 21.65
CA VAL A 34 -5.45 11.83 21.35
C VAL A 34 -5.71 11.83 19.84
N LEU A 35 -4.97 12.63 19.08
CA LEU A 35 -5.17 12.75 17.63
C LEU A 35 -4.70 11.52 16.88
N GLY A 36 -3.59 10.90 17.29
CA GLY A 36 -3.06 9.68 16.69
C GLY A 36 -3.99 8.49 16.89
N LEU A 37 -4.41 8.19 18.13
CA LEU A 37 -5.30 7.06 18.40
C LEU A 37 -6.67 7.23 17.74
N SER A 38 -7.27 8.43 17.83
CA SER A 38 -8.56 8.69 17.17
C SER A 38 -8.47 8.54 15.65
N SER A 39 -7.41 9.06 15.04
CA SER A 39 -7.18 8.92 13.60
C SER A 39 -6.94 7.47 13.19
N CYS A 40 -6.20 6.71 13.99
CA CYS A 40 -5.98 5.27 13.78
C CYS A 40 -7.30 4.49 13.78
N VAL A 41 -8.13 4.68 14.82
CA VAL A 41 -9.44 4.02 14.93
C VAL A 41 -10.36 4.42 13.78
N PHE A 42 -10.40 5.71 13.44
CA PHE A 42 -11.22 6.22 12.35
C PHE A 42 -10.83 5.62 10.99
N LEU A 43 -9.55 5.67 10.62
CA LEU A 43 -9.08 5.12 9.35
C LEU A 43 -9.25 3.61 9.27
N ALA A 44 -8.99 2.89 10.37
CA ALA A 44 -9.20 1.44 10.42
C ALA A 44 -10.66 1.08 10.14
N PHE A 45 -11.60 1.78 10.77
CA PHE A 45 -13.03 1.54 10.55
C PHE A 45 -13.45 1.86 9.11
N VAL A 46 -13.09 3.04 8.59
CA VAL A 46 -13.55 3.49 7.27
C VAL A 46 -12.94 2.66 6.14
N ASN A 47 -11.64 2.35 6.22
CA ASN A 47 -10.98 1.56 5.18
C ASN A 47 -11.42 0.09 5.19
N GLU A 48 -11.65 -0.51 6.36
CA GLU A 48 -12.23 -1.85 6.45
C GLU A 48 -13.65 -1.87 5.87
N PHE A 49 -14.46 -0.84 6.13
CA PHE A 49 -15.78 -0.71 5.52
C PHE A 49 -15.71 -0.60 3.98
N PHE A 50 -14.78 0.20 3.45
CA PHE A 50 -14.63 0.38 2.01
C PHE A 50 -14.05 -0.84 1.29
N MET A 51 -13.32 -1.71 1.99
CA MET A 51 -12.76 -2.93 1.43
C MET A 51 -13.83 -3.87 0.84
N TYR A 52 -15.05 -3.86 1.37
CA TYR A 52 -16.14 -4.71 0.88
C TYR A 52 -16.91 -4.11 -0.30
N ARG A 53 -16.51 -2.93 -0.81
CA ARG A 53 -17.11 -2.33 -2.01
C ARG A 53 -16.56 -2.99 -3.27
N THR A 54 -17.39 -3.07 -4.31
CA THR A 54 -17.00 -3.58 -5.63
C THR A 54 -15.93 -2.72 -6.31
N THR A 55 -16.02 -1.40 -6.15
CA THR A 55 -14.97 -0.44 -6.52
C THR A 55 -14.16 -0.11 -5.27
N GLN A 56 -12.91 -0.55 -5.23
CA GLN A 56 -12.03 -0.33 -4.09
C GLN A 56 -11.84 1.18 -3.88
N LEU A 57 -12.15 1.64 -2.66
CA LEU A 57 -11.87 2.99 -2.21
C LEU A 57 -11.06 2.89 -0.92
N SER A 58 -10.11 3.79 -0.74
CA SER A 58 -9.33 3.87 0.48
C SER A 58 -9.06 5.33 0.82
N ILE A 59 -9.11 5.64 2.10
CA ILE A 59 -8.71 6.93 2.63
C ILE A 59 -7.24 6.82 3.07
N GLY A 60 -6.38 7.57 2.39
CA GLY A 60 -4.98 7.69 2.74
C GLY A 60 -4.76 8.58 3.97
N THR A 61 -3.58 8.45 4.57
CA THR A 61 -3.15 9.23 5.74
C THR A 61 -3.03 10.73 5.47
N VAL A 62 -2.93 11.15 4.21
CA VAL A 62 -2.89 12.56 3.79
C VAL A 62 -4.10 13.35 4.28
N VAL A 63 -5.30 12.75 4.31
CA VAL A 63 -6.51 13.41 4.82
C VAL A 63 -6.36 13.75 6.30
N VAL A 64 -5.82 12.81 7.09
CA VAL A 64 -5.53 13.06 8.50
C VAL A 64 -4.49 14.17 8.63
N GLN A 65 -3.43 14.14 7.83
CA GLN A 65 -2.37 15.15 7.82
C GLN A 65 -2.88 16.58 7.60
N ILE A 66 -3.89 16.76 6.75
CA ILE A 66 -4.49 18.08 6.51
C ILE A 66 -5.36 18.50 7.70
N ILE A 67 -6.17 17.57 8.22
CA ILE A 67 -7.16 17.85 9.29
C ILE A 67 -6.48 18.05 10.65
N THR A 68 -5.42 17.30 10.96
CA THR A 68 -4.77 17.37 12.27
C THR A 68 -3.92 18.60 12.46
N LEU A 69 -3.54 19.32 11.40
CA LEU A 69 -2.84 20.59 11.51
C LEU A 69 -3.65 21.68 12.24
N PRO A 70 -4.85 22.10 11.75
CA PRO A 70 -5.63 23.13 12.43
C PRO A 70 -6.09 22.69 13.81
N ILE A 71 -6.45 21.40 13.99
CA ILE A 71 -6.84 20.86 15.30
C ILE A 71 -5.64 20.85 16.26
N GLY A 72 -4.45 20.45 15.81
CA GLY A 72 -3.23 20.45 16.60
C GLY A 72 -2.83 21.86 17.04
N ARG A 73 -2.91 22.84 16.13
CA ARG A 73 -2.69 24.27 16.46
C ARG A 73 -3.74 24.81 17.42
N LEU A 74 -5.01 24.43 17.26
CA LEU A 74 -6.07 24.79 18.20
C LEU A 74 -5.80 24.19 19.59
N MET A 75 -5.46 22.90 19.68
CA MET A 75 -5.09 22.27 20.94
C MET A 75 -3.86 22.93 21.57
N ALA A 76 -2.90 23.39 20.76
CA ALA A 76 -1.73 24.12 21.25
C ALA A 76 -2.06 25.53 21.77
N SER A 77 -3.11 26.18 21.27
CA SER A 77 -3.54 27.48 21.79
C SER A 77 -4.49 27.38 22.98
N THR A 78 -5.29 26.32 23.07
CA THR A 78 -6.35 26.17 24.10
C THR A 78 -5.94 25.34 25.31
N LEU A 79 -5.04 24.35 25.16
CA LEU A 79 -4.71 23.45 26.25
C LEU A 79 -3.81 24.13 27.29
N PRO A 80 -4.02 23.85 28.60
CA PRO A 80 -3.23 24.45 29.65
C PRO A 80 -1.78 23.92 29.65
N ALA A 81 -0.81 24.84 29.68
CA ALA A 81 0.62 24.51 29.80
C ALA A 81 1.06 24.14 31.24
N ARG A 82 0.09 24.02 32.17
CA ARG A 82 0.38 23.68 33.57
C ARG A 82 0.91 22.25 33.66
N ARG A 83 2.01 22.07 34.40
CA ARG A 83 2.55 20.75 34.73
C ARG A 83 1.62 20.07 35.74
N LEU A 84 0.88 19.07 35.29
CA LEU A 84 0.07 18.22 36.15
C LEU A 84 1.00 17.18 36.77
N ARG A 85 0.94 17.04 38.09
CA ARG A 85 1.61 15.96 38.83
C ARG A 85 0.57 14.90 39.13
N VAL A 86 0.74 13.71 38.55
CA VAL A 86 -0.08 12.54 38.84
C VAL A 86 0.84 11.49 39.45
N GLY A 87 0.74 11.30 40.77
CA GLY A 87 1.71 10.50 41.53
C GLY A 87 3.13 11.09 41.46
N GLY A 88 4.14 10.23 41.24
CA GLY A 88 5.54 10.62 41.08
C GLY A 88 5.91 11.17 39.69
N TRP A 89 4.97 11.24 38.75
CA TRP A 89 5.21 11.66 37.37
C TRP A 89 4.62 13.05 37.13
N SER A 90 5.40 13.94 36.50
CA SER A 90 4.92 15.25 36.06
C SER A 90 4.83 15.30 34.54
N PHE A 91 3.65 15.61 33.99
CA PHE A 91 3.49 15.82 32.55
C PHE A 91 2.73 17.12 32.27
N SER A 92 2.99 17.75 31.13
CA SER A 92 2.24 18.91 30.64
C SER A 92 1.31 18.46 29.52
N LEU A 93 0.06 18.97 29.53
CA LEU A 93 -0.87 18.76 28.42
C LEU A 93 -0.48 19.59 27.19
N ASN A 94 0.27 20.68 27.40
CA ASN A 94 0.75 21.57 26.36
C ASN A 94 2.21 21.95 26.64
N PRO A 95 3.19 21.14 26.19
CA PRO A 95 4.60 21.39 26.44
C PRO A 95 5.19 22.51 25.56
N GLY A 96 4.50 22.93 24.49
CA GLY A 96 5.00 23.91 23.54
C GLY A 96 4.09 24.04 22.31
N PRO A 97 4.49 24.83 21.30
CA PRO A 97 3.76 24.95 20.04
C PRO A 97 3.63 23.59 19.34
N PHE A 98 2.64 23.47 18.45
CA PHE A 98 2.44 22.24 17.68
C PHE A 98 3.59 22.04 16.69
N SER A 99 4.44 21.04 16.94
CA SER A 99 5.65 20.80 16.16
C SER A 99 5.41 19.89 14.96
N LEU A 100 6.34 19.93 13.99
CA LEU A 100 6.34 19.01 12.86
C LEU A 100 6.46 17.55 13.32
N LYS A 101 7.22 17.28 14.39
CA LYS A 101 7.42 15.93 14.94
C LYS A 101 6.16 15.36 15.56
N GLU A 102 5.41 16.15 16.33
CA GLU A 102 4.11 15.76 16.85
C GLU A 102 3.18 15.36 15.70
N HIS A 103 3.14 16.18 14.66
CA HIS A 103 2.31 15.92 13.50
C HIS A 103 2.73 14.66 12.73
N CYS A 104 4.03 14.46 12.53
CA CYS A 104 4.57 13.24 11.91
C CYS A 104 4.16 11.98 12.68
N LEU A 105 4.27 12.00 14.02
CA LEU A 105 3.85 10.86 14.86
C LEU A 105 2.35 10.58 14.78
N ILE A 106 1.50 11.60 14.71
CA ILE A 106 0.06 11.42 14.50
C ILE A 106 -0.22 10.67 13.20
N ILE A 107 0.53 10.98 12.13
CA ILE A 107 0.40 10.32 10.83
C ILE A 107 0.93 8.90 10.82
N ILE A 108 1.97 8.60 11.60
CA ILE A 108 2.42 7.22 11.81
C ILE A 108 1.32 6.39 12.48
N PHE A 109 0.65 6.94 13.51
CA PHE A 109 -0.49 6.28 14.15
C PHE A 109 -1.65 6.08 13.16
N ALA A 110 -2.00 7.12 12.39
CA ALA A 110 -3.04 7.03 11.38
C ALA A 110 -2.71 5.97 10.31
N GLY A 111 -1.44 5.89 9.88
CA GLY A 111 -0.95 4.90 8.93
C GLY A 111 -1.11 3.47 9.41
N ALA A 112 -0.90 3.20 10.70
CA ALA A 112 -1.14 1.89 11.29
C ALA A 112 -2.62 1.46 11.20
N GLY A 113 -3.56 2.40 11.29
CA GLY A 113 -4.98 2.13 11.09
C GLY A 113 -5.36 1.99 9.61
N ALA A 114 -4.68 2.70 8.71
CA ALA A 114 -5.04 2.76 7.30
C ALA A 114 -4.80 1.45 6.51
N SER A 115 -3.86 0.60 6.95
CA SER A 115 -3.38 -0.57 6.20
C SER A 115 -4.30 -1.79 6.21
N GLY A 116 -5.45 -1.74 6.91
CA GLY A 116 -6.39 -2.86 7.01
C GLY A 116 -5.81 -4.09 7.72
N VAL A 117 -6.67 -5.07 8.03
CA VAL A 117 -6.25 -6.28 8.74
C VAL A 117 -6.57 -7.51 7.91
N TYR A 118 -5.53 -8.15 7.35
CA TYR A 118 -5.73 -9.29 6.43
C TYR A 118 -6.52 -10.46 7.04
N ALA A 119 -6.40 -10.68 8.35
CA ALA A 119 -7.17 -11.69 9.07
C ALA A 119 -8.70 -11.46 9.01
N MET A 120 -9.15 -10.23 8.75
CA MET A 120 -10.58 -9.93 8.56
C MET A 120 -11.16 -10.66 7.36
N ASN A 121 -10.39 -10.90 6.30
CA ASN A 121 -10.82 -11.73 5.17
C ASN A 121 -11.16 -13.16 5.61
N ILE A 122 -10.36 -13.75 6.51
CA ILE A 122 -10.61 -15.10 7.03
C ILE A 122 -11.92 -15.11 7.82
N ILE A 123 -12.10 -14.13 8.70
CA ILE A 123 -13.31 -13.99 9.52
C ILE A 123 -14.54 -13.79 8.64
N ALA A 124 -14.43 -12.94 7.61
CA ALA A 124 -15.49 -12.70 6.63
C ALA A 124 -15.84 -13.97 5.84
N ILE A 125 -14.84 -14.74 5.41
CA ILE A 125 -15.06 -16.04 4.73
C ILE A 125 -15.85 -16.99 5.64
N VAL A 126 -15.43 -17.15 6.89
CA VAL A 126 -16.09 -18.05 7.85
C VAL A 126 -17.54 -17.63 8.12
N LYS A 127 -17.80 -16.34 8.34
CA LYS A 127 -19.14 -15.84 8.64
C LYS A 127 -20.06 -15.78 7.42
N VAL A 128 -19.57 -15.25 6.30
CA VAL A 128 -20.40 -14.92 5.13
C VAL A 128 -20.53 -16.11 4.19
N PHE A 129 -19.44 -16.82 3.90
CA PHE A 129 -19.44 -17.91 2.93
C PHE A 129 -19.73 -19.26 3.59
N TYR A 130 -19.09 -19.55 4.74
CA TYR A 130 -19.33 -20.80 5.46
C TYR A 130 -20.49 -20.74 6.47
N LYS A 131 -21.12 -19.57 6.65
CA LYS A 131 -22.28 -19.36 7.54
C LYS A 131 -22.04 -19.85 8.98
N ARG A 132 -20.78 -19.80 9.45
CA ARG A 132 -20.40 -20.20 10.80
C ARG A 132 -20.22 -18.99 11.71
N GLN A 133 -20.51 -19.18 12.99
CA GLN A 133 -20.21 -18.19 14.01
C GLN A 133 -18.81 -18.44 14.56
N ILE A 134 -17.99 -17.41 14.58
CA ILE A 134 -16.70 -17.38 15.29
C ILE A 134 -16.85 -16.49 16.51
N SER A 135 -16.32 -16.93 17.65
CA SER A 135 -16.35 -16.11 18.87
C SER A 135 -15.57 -14.80 18.64
N PRO A 136 -16.09 -13.64 19.07
CA PRO A 136 -15.40 -12.36 18.87
C PRO A 136 -13.98 -12.36 19.46
N TYR A 137 -13.77 -13.06 20.57
CA TYR A 137 -12.47 -13.20 21.21
C TYR A 137 -11.47 -13.98 20.34
N ALA A 138 -11.87 -15.12 19.76
CA ALA A 138 -10.99 -15.88 18.86
C ALA A 138 -10.66 -15.08 17.59
N ALA A 139 -11.64 -14.35 17.04
CA ALA A 139 -11.42 -13.45 15.91
C ALA A 139 -10.41 -12.35 16.24
N MET A 140 -10.50 -11.74 17.44
CA MET A 140 -9.56 -10.71 17.89
C MET A 140 -8.15 -11.27 18.10
N LEU A 141 -8.02 -12.47 18.70
CA LEU A 141 -6.72 -13.14 18.85
C LEU A 141 -6.09 -13.48 17.49
N LEU A 142 -6.89 -13.95 16.53
CA LEU A 142 -6.42 -14.21 15.16
C LEU A 142 -5.93 -12.91 14.50
N ALA A 143 -6.70 -11.83 14.60
CA ALA A 143 -6.30 -10.53 14.07
C ALA A 143 -5.00 -10.01 14.72
N GLN A 144 -4.91 -10.08 16.05
CA GLN A 144 -3.76 -9.56 16.78
C GLN A 144 -2.48 -10.38 16.55
N THR A 145 -2.57 -11.71 16.51
CA THR A 145 -1.39 -12.57 16.26
C THR A 145 -0.80 -12.34 14.86
N THR A 146 -1.64 -12.18 13.83
CA THR A 146 -1.18 -11.87 12.47
C THR A 146 -0.51 -10.50 12.37
N GLN A 147 -1.03 -9.49 13.05
CA GLN A 147 -0.44 -8.14 13.08
C GLN A 147 0.89 -8.10 13.86
N LEU A 148 0.95 -8.74 15.03
CA LEU A 148 2.18 -8.82 15.82
C LEU A 148 3.31 -9.53 15.07
N LEU A 149 2.98 -10.57 14.29
CA LEU A 149 3.93 -11.23 13.40
C LEU A 149 4.46 -10.26 12.34
N GLY A 150 3.58 -9.49 11.69
CA GLY A 150 3.97 -8.48 10.70
C GLY A 150 4.91 -7.40 11.26
N TYR A 151 4.56 -6.82 12.42
CA TYR A 151 5.43 -5.84 13.09
C TYR A 151 6.75 -6.45 13.56
N GLY A 152 6.77 -7.73 13.98
CA GLY A 152 7.98 -8.46 14.31
C GLY A 152 8.94 -8.57 13.12
N TRP A 153 8.43 -8.92 11.94
CA TRP A 153 9.23 -8.96 10.70
C TRP A 153 9.72 -7.57 10.29
N ALA A 154 8.88 -6.54 10.39
CA ALA A 154 9.29 -5.17 10.11
C ALA A 154 10.44 -4.71 11.04
N GLY A 155 10.38 -5.09 12.32
CA GLY A 155 11.46 -4.84 13.28
C GLY A 155 12.77 -5.56 12.92
N LEU A 156 12.70 -6.82 12.51
CA LEU A 156 13.87 -7.61 12.10
C LEU A 156 14.57 -7.01 10.87
N PHE A 157 13.79 -6.52 9.91
CA PHE A 157 14.31 -5.95 8.66
C PHE A 157 14.59 -4.45 8.71
N ARG A 158 14.28 -3.75 9.81
CA ARG A 158 14.49 -2.30 9.94
C ARG A 158 15.90 -1.86 9.52
N LYS A 159 16.93 -2.58 9.97
CA LYS A 159 18.32 -2.28 9.65
C LYS A 159 18.61 -2.26 8.14
N TYR A 160 17.90 -3.09 7.38
CA TYR A 160 18.11 -3.23 5.94
C TYR A 160 17.17 -2.34 5.12
N LEU A 161 15.93 -2.18 5.57
CA LEU A 161 14.87 -1.50 4.82
C LEU A 161 14.67 -0.02 5.19
N VAL A 162 15.17 0.41 6.35
CA VAL A 162 14.96 1.76 6.89
C VAL A 162 16.29 2.46 7.13
N ASP A 163 17.26 1.81 7.79
CA ASP A 163 18.52 2.46 8.16
C ASP A 163 19.48 2.62 6.96
N SER A 164 19.21 1.97 5.81
CA SER A 164 20.02 2.07 4.60
C SER A 164 19.59 3.26 3.74
N ALA A 165 20.51 4.19 3.47
CA ALA A 165 20.25 5.40 2.66
C ALA A 165 19.85 5.12 1.19
N TYR A 166 20.19 3.93 0.66
CA TYR A 166 19.78 3.53 -0.69
C TYR A 166 18.34 3.00 -0.74
N MET A 167 17.76 2.63 0.40
CA MET A 167 16.40 2.14 0.48
C MET A 167 15.47 3.30 0.84
N TRP A 168 14.74 3.80 -0.16
CA TRP A 168 13.81 4.91 0.01
C TRP A 168 12.40 4.50 -0.44
N TRP A 169 11.40 5.14 0.15
CA TRP A 169 9.99 4.85 -0.08
C TRP A 169 9.32 6.06 -0.72
N PRO A 170 9.10 6.06 -2.05
CA PRO A 170 8.65 7.26 -2.78
C PRO A 170 7.34 7.86 -2.24
N SER A 171 6.40 7.02 -1.83
CA SER A 171 5.13 7.44 -1.23
C SER A 171 5.32 8.29 0.05
N ASN A 172 6.39 8.07 0.80
CA ASN A 172 6.68 8.86 2.01
C ASN A 172 7.18 10.27 1.66
N LEU A 173 7.87 10.44 0.53
CA LEU A 173 8.35 11.77 0.09
C LEU A 173 7.20 12.72 -0.20
N VAL A 174 6.06 12.20 -0.68
CA VAL A 174 4.83 12.98 -0.87
C VAL A 174 4.32 13.52 0.47
N GLN A 175 4.33 12.70 1.52
CA GLN A 175 3.92 13.13 2.86
C GLN A 175 4.90 14.16 3.45
N VAL A 176 6.20 13.95 3.30
CA VAL A 176 7.24 14.89 3.75
C VAL A 176 7.09 16.24 3.07
N THR A 177 6.89 16.24 1.74
CA THR A 177 6.69 17.48 0.98
C THR A 177 5.46 18.24 1.48
N LEU A 178 4.36 17.53 1.78
CA LEU A 178 3.16 18.14 2.33
C LEU A 178 3.39 18.69 3.75
N PHE A 179 4.12 17.97 4.61
CA PHE A 179 4.49 18.45 5.93
C PHE A 179 5.24 19.78 5.87
N ARG A 180 6.25 19.84 5.00
CA ARG A 180 7.04 21.04 4.75
C ARG A 180 6.17 22.20 4.25
N ALA A 181 5.33 21.95 3.26
CA ALA A 181 4.39 22.96 2.74
C ALA A 181 3.43 23.51 3.81
N MET A 182 3.16 22.77 4.88
CA MET A 182 2.25 23.17 5.97
C MET A 182 2.94 23.82 7.19
N HIS A 183 4.21 23.49 7.46
CA HIS A 183 4.92 23.94 8.67
C HIS A 183 6.02 24.95 8.38
N GLU A 184 6.62 24.91 7.19
CA GLU A 184 7.66 25.87 6.80
C GLU A 184 7.02 27.18 6.33
N GLU A 185 7.55 28.30 6.82
CA GLU A 185 7.19 29.61 6.30
C GLU A 185 7.86 29.84 4.93
N GLU A 186 7.04 30.05 3.90
CA GLU A 186 7.53 30.28 2.55
C GLU A 186 7.72 31.78 2.29
N LYS A 187 8.94 32.19 1.93
CA LYS A 187 9.21 33.54 1.44
C LYS A 187 8.58 33.70 0.06
N ARG A 188 7.50 34.45 -0.01
CA ARG A 188 6.74 34.67 -1.24
C ARG A 188 7.50 35.60 -2.20
N ASN A 189 7.88 35.07 -3.36
CA ASN A 189 8.30 35.89 -4.49
C ASN A 189 7.07 36.56 -5.14
N LYS A 190 7.18 37.84 -5.52
CA LYS A 190 6.09 38.59 -6.16
C LYS A 190 5.67 37.87 -7.45
N GLY A 191 4.37 37.59 -7.59
CA GLY A 191 3.78 36.94 -8.77
C GLY A 191 3.69 35.41 -8.74
N GLN A 192 4.25 34.74 -7.74
CA GLN A 192 4.14 33.28 -7.60
C GLN A 192 3.05 32.88 -6.58
N LEU A 193 2.40 31.74 -6.83
CA LEU A 193 1.53 31.07 -5.87
C LEU A 193 2.39 30.42 -4.79
N THR A 194 1.95 30.51 -3.53
CA THR A 194 2.57 29.73 -2.45
C THR A 194 2.22 28.24 -2.61
N ARG A 195 3.05 27.35 -2.07
CA ARG A 195 2.81 25.90 -2.04
C ARG A 195 1.44 25.55 -1.46
N LEU A 196 1.05 26.23 -0.37
CA LEU A 196 -0.25 26.03 0.28
C LEU A 196 -1.43 26.53 -0.58
N GLN A 197 -1.30 27.67 -1.26
CA GLN A 197 -2.36 28.16 -2.16
C GLN A 197 -2.58 27.23 -3.35
N PHE A 198 -1.49 26.76 -3.97
CA PHE A 198 -1.57 25.79 -5.05
C PHE A 198 -2.25 24.49 -4.57
N PHE A 199 -1.85 24.00 -3.39
CA PHE A 199 -2.46 22.82 -2.77
C PHE A 199 -3.98 22.98 -2.57
N ILE A 200 -4.43 24.08 -1.96
CA ILE A 200 -5.87 24.33 -1.72
C ILE A 200 -6.66 24.44 -3.03
N MET A 201 -6.08 25.11 -4.04
CA MET A 201 -6.70 25.22 -5.36
C MET A 201 -6.91 23.85 -6.00
N VAL A 202 -5.85 23.02 -6.06
CA VAL A 202 -5.93 21.68 -6.64
C VAL A 202 -6.87 20.78 -5.84
N MET A 203 -6.84 20.84 -4.50
CA MET A 203 -7.75 20.10 -3.62
C MET A 203 -9.21 20.46 -3.91
N THR A 204 -9.53 21.74 -4.04
CA THR A 204 -10.90 22.21 -4.28
C THR A 204 -11.39 21.84 -5.68
N CYS A 205 -10.55 22.04 -6.71
CA CYS A 205 -10.86 21.63 -8.08
C CYS A 205 -11.07 20.12 -8.20
N SER A 206 -10.21 19.33 -7.55
CA SER A 206 -10.31 17.87 -7.54
C SER A 206 -11.59 17.41 -6.81
N PHE A 207 -11.89 17.98 -5.65
CA PHE A 207 -13.13 17.71 -4.91
C PHE A 207 -14.37 18.01 -5.76
N ALA A 208 -14.42 19.17 -6.42
CA ALA A 208 -15.52 19.53 -7.30
C ALA A 208 -15.62 18.57 -8.51
N TYR A 209 -14.48 18.18 -9.10
CA TYR A 209 -14.45 17.26 -10.22
C TYR A 209 -14.97 15.87 -9.85
N TYR A 210 -14.63 15.32 -8.69
CA TYR A 210 -15.07 13.98 -8.29
C TYR A 210 -16.59 13.80 -8.19
N ILE A 211 -17.36 14.89 -8.02
CA ILE A 211 -18.82 14.84 -8.08
C ILE A 211 -19.30 14.39 -9.47
N VAL A 212 -18.56 14.73 -10.52
CA VAL A 212 -18.91 14.41 -11.91
C VAL A 212 -18.89 12.91 -12.18
N PRO A 213 -17.77 12.17 -12.06
CA PRO A 213 -17.77 10.73 -12.27
C PRO A 213 -18.49 9.96 -11.16
N SER A 214 -18.62 10.50 -9.94
CA SER A 214 -19.22 9.72 -8.84
C SER A 214 -20.74 9.79 -8.80
N TYR A 215 -21.35 10.89 -9.28
CA TYR A 215 -22.78 11.11 -9.13
C TYR A 215 -23.46 11.54 -10.43
N LEU A 216 -22.92 12.54 -11.14
CA LEU A 216 -23.60 13.12 -12.30
C LEU A 216 -23.50 12.24 -13.55
N PHE A 217 -22.30 11.73 -13.86
CA PHE A 217 -22.02 10.93 -15.04
C PHE A 217 -21.09 9.74 -14.75
N PRO A 218 -21.56 8.69 -14.06
CA PRO A 218 -20.73 7.51 -13.76
C PRO A 218 -20.15 6.77 -14.97
N ALA A 219 -20.76 6.93 -16.16
CA ALA A 219 -20.28 6.32 -17.38
C ALA A 219 -18.87 6.78 -17.79
N ILE A 220 -18.42 7.97 -17.36
CA ILE A 220 -17.08 8.48 -17.71
C ILE A 220 -15.96 7.75 -16.96
N SER A 221 -16.28 6.97 -15.93
CA SER A 221 -15.31 6.16 -15.19
C SER A 221 -14.78 5.00 -16.03
N THR A 222 -15.56 4.50 -16.99
CA THR A 222 -15.16 3.41 -17.90
C THR A 222 -15.72 3.62 -19.31
N ILE A 223 -15.02 4.42 -20.12
CA ILE A 223 -15.34 4.67 -21.52
C ILE A 223 -14.62 3.62 -22.38
N SER A 224 -15.33 2.57 -22.79
CA SER A 224 -14.79 1.49 -23.62
C SER A 224 -15.11 1.72 -25.10
N VAL A 225 -14.15 2.26 -25.87
CA VAL A 225 -14.35 2.66 -27.28
C VAL A 225 -14.74 1.47 -28.16
N LEU A 226 -14.09 0.32 -27.96
CA LEU A 226 -14.38 -0.91 -28.72
C LEU A 226 -15.80 -1.42 -28.47
N CYS A 227 -16.32 -1.33 -27.24
CA CYS A 227 -17.69 -1.72 -26.93
C CYS A 227 -18.71 -0.77 -27.57
N TRP A 228 -18.36 0.51 -27.75
CA TRP A 228 -19.24 1.49 -28.38
C TRP A 228 -19.34 1.28 -29.90
N LEU A 229 -18.22 0.94 -30.56
CA LEU A 229 -18.14 0.64 -31.98
C LEU A 229 -18.78 -0.71 -32.33
N TYR A 230 -18.57 -1.74 -31.50
CA TYR A 230 -19.04 -3.10 -31.74
C TYR A 230 -19.97 -3.58 -30.63
N ARG A 231 -21.21 -3.08 -30.65
CA ARG A 231 -22.19 -3.33 -29.59
C ARG A 231 -22.66 -4.78 -29.53
N ASP A 232 -22.81 -5.46 -30.66
CA ASP A 232 -23.42 -6.80 -30.70
C ASP A 232 -22.39 -7.95 -30.63
N SER A 233 -21.09 -7.62 -30.63
CA SER A 233 -20.03 -8.63 -30.65
C SER A 233 -19.54 -8.96 -29.25
N VAL A 234 -19.80 -10.19 -28.80
CA VAL A 234 -19.33 -10.70 -27.50
C VAL A 234 -17.81 -10.66 -27.40
N THR A 235 -17.09 -10.99 -28.48
CA THR A 235 -15.62 -10.97 -28.49
C THR A 235 -15.08 -9.55 -28.40
N ALA A 236 -15.70 -8.59 -29.08
CA ALA A 236 -15.33 -7.18 -28.96
C ALA A 236 -15.60 -6.64 -27.56
N GLN A 237 -16.68 -7.07 -26.91
CA GLN A 237 -16.95 -6.72 -25.51
C GLN A 237 -15.95 -7.36 -24.55
N GLN A 238 -15.57 -8.63 -24.74
CA GLN A 238 -14.55 -9.30 -23.92
C GLN A 238 -13.17 -8.64 -24.03
N ILE A 239 -12.80 -8.16 -25.22
CA ILE A 239 -11.52 -7.47 -25.45
C ILE A 239 -11.58 -6.02 -24.96
N GLY A 240 -12.67 -5.31 -25.26
CA GLY A 240 -12.78 -3.87 -25.09
C GLY A 240 -13.29 -3.38 -23.74
N SER A 241 -14.07 -4.19 -23.02
CA SER A 241 -14.72 -3.76 -21.78
C SER A 241 -13.69 -3.52 -20.69
N GLY A 242 -13.68 -2.31 -20.12
CA GLY A 242 -12.82 -1.97 -18.97
C GLY A 242 -13.30 -2.55 -17.64
N ALA A 243 -14.58 -2.91 -17.52
CA ALA A 243 -15.17 -3.42 -16.28
C ALA A 243 -15.26 -4.96 -16.23
N SER A 244 -15.42 -5.61 -17.36
CA SER A 244 -15.66 -7.08 -17.43
C SER A 244 -14.84 -7.77 -18.52
N GLY A 245 -13.86 -7.07 -19.11
CA GLY A 245 -13.02 -7.57 -20.18
C GLY A 245 -11.55 -7.20 -19.96
N LEU A 246 -10.77 -7.27 -21.04
CA LEU A 246 -9.34 -6.95 -21.02
C LEU A 246 -9.05 -5.44 -20.99
N GLY A 247 -10.04 -4.60 -21.28
CA GLY A 247 -9.92 -3.14 -21.23
C GLY A 247 -9.13 -2.51 -22.39
N VAL A 248 -8.95 -3.21 -23.51
CA VAL A 248 -8.23 -2.65 -24.67
C VAL A 248 -9.03 -1.47 -25.25
N GLY A 249 -8.40 -0.29 -25.32
CA GLY A 249 -9.08 0.92 -25.79
C GLY A 249 -10.18 1.42 -24.83
N SER A 250 -10.11 1.03 -23.56
CA SER A 250 -10.94 1.59 -22.50
C SER A 250 -10.18 2.67 -21.72
N PHE A 251 -10.86 3.78 -21.45
CA PHE A 251 -10.30 4.92 -20.73
C PHE A 251 -11.22 5.31 -19.57
N GLY A 252 -10.65 5.68 -18.43
CA GLY A 252 -11.39 6.21 -17.30
C GLY A 252 -10.99 7.66 -17.05
N LEU A 253 -11.98 8.55 -16.95
CA LEU A 253 -11.78 9.93 -16.52
C LEU A 253 -11.97 10.09 -15.00
N ASP A 254 -12.19 8.99 -14.29
CA ASP A 254 -12.19 8.93 -12.83
C ASP A 254 -10.85 8.43 -12.32
N TRP A 255 -10.13 9.30 -11.61
CA TRP A 255 -8.83 8.96 -11.04
C TRP A 255 -8.91 7.78 -10.07
N ASN A 256 -9.97 7.68 -9.26
CA ASN A 256 -10.12 6.56 -8.31
C ASN A 256 -10.25 5.21 -9.03
N THR A 257 -10.97 5.18 -10.16
CA THR A 257 -11.05 3.99 -11.01
C THR A 257 -9.69 3.61 -11.60
N VAL A 258 -8.88 4.60 -11.99
CA VAL A 258 -7.54 4.37 -12.58
C VAL A 258 -6.51 3.91 -11.55
N VAL A 259 -6.47 4.54 -10.37
CA VAL A 259 -5.41 4.30 -9.36
C VAL A 259 -5.82 3.38 -8.21
N GLY A 260 -7.11 3.06 -8.07
CA GLY A 260 -7.68 2.44 -6.87
C GLY A 260 -7.00 1.12 -6.46
N PHE A 261 -6.48 0.36 -7.42
CA PHE A 261 -5.75 -0.88 -7.16
C PHE A 261 -4.22 -0.75 -7.25
N LEU A 262 -3.71 0.08 -8.17
CA LEU A 262 -2.28 0.22 -8.44
C LEU A 262 -1.54 1.19 -7.49
N GLY A 263 -2.29 1.94 -6.69
CA GLY A 263 -1.73 3.01 -5.86
C GLY A 263 -1.40 4.26 -6.66
N ASN A 264 -0.73 5.24 -6.04
CA ASN A 264 -0.47 6.53 -6.66
C ASN A 264 0.71 6.47 -7.66
N PRO A 265 0.47 6.56 -8.98
CA PRO A 265 1.54 6.51 -9.98
C PRO A 265 2.42 7.77 -9.94
N LEU A 266 1.90 8.91 -9.49
CA LEU A 266 2.65 10.17 -9.44
C LEU A 266 3.80 10.13 -8.42
N ALA A 267 3.70 9.27 -7.42
CA ALA A 267 4.75 9.06 -6.43
C ALA A 267 5.81 8.07 -6.92
N SER A 268 5.50 7.22 -7.91
CA SER A 268 6.35 6.10 -8.30
C SER A 268 7.36 6.50 -9.39
N PRO A 269 8.62 6.04 -9.32
CA PRO A 269 9.61 6.28 -10.37
C PRO A 269 9.17 5.69 -11.72
N ALA A 270 9.50 6.40 -12.82
CA ALA A 270 9.08 6.01 -14.17
C ALA A 270 9.50 4.58 -14.56
N PHE A 271 10.71 4.15 -14.20
CA PHE A 271 11.18 2.79 -14.45
C PHE A 271 10.27 1.72 -13.81
N ALA A 272 9.82 1.95 -12.58
CA ALA A 272 8.94 1.01 -11.89
C ALA A 272 7.57 0.94 -12.58
N ILE A 273 7.04 2.08 -13.01
CA ILE A 273 5.79 2.16 -13.78
C ILE A 273 5.90 1.35 -15.07
N PHE A 274 6.96 1.56 -15.87
CA PHE A 274 7.17 0.82 -17.11
C PHE A 274 7.33 -0.68 -16.88
N ASN A 275 7.99 -1.10 -15.80
CA ASN A 275 8.15 -2.51 -15.47
C ASN A 275 6.80 -3.17 -15.14
N VAL A 276 5.99 -2.52 -14.29
CA VAL A 276 4.62 -2.97 -13.97
C VAL A 276 3.75 -3.01 -15.21
N MET A 277 3.81 -1.99 -16.08
CA MET A 277 3.06 -1.96 -17.34
C MET A 277 3.48 -3.08 -18.29
N ALA A 278 4.77 -3.38 -18.40
CA ALA A 278 5.27 -4.49 -19.22
C ALA A 278 4.78 -5.84 -18.68
N GLY A 279 4.86 -6.06 -17.36
CA GLY A 279 4.34 -7.26 -16.71
C GLY A 279 2.83 -7.42 -16.91
N PHE A 280 2.07 -6.33 -16.79
CA PHE A 280 0.63 -6.29 -17.06
C PHE A 280 0.32 -6.62 -18.53
N ALA A 281 1.04 -6.04 -19.49
CA ALA A 281 0.82 -6.30 -20.90
C ALA A 281 1.10 -7.77 -21.26
N LEU A 282 2.18 -8.34 -20.73
CA LEU A 282 2.51 -9.76 -20.94
C LEU A 282 1.47 -10.70 -20.31
N SER A 283 0.99 -10.41 -19.11
CA SER A 283 0.00 -11.28 -18.46
C SER A 283 -1.39 -11.13 -19.07
N THR A 284 -1.86 -9.90 -19.27
CA THR A 284 -3.25 -9.60 -19.63
C THR A 284 -3.47 -9.58 -21.13
N TYR A 285 -2.51 -9.12 -21.94
CA TYR A 285 -2.67 -9.01 -23.39
C TYR A 285 -1.96 -10.11 -24.18
N VAL A 286 -1.11 -10.92 -23.54
CA VAL A 286 -0.46 -12.07 -24.19
C VAL A 286 -0.91 -13.39 -23.56
N ALA A 287 -0.63 -13.63 -22.28
CA ALA A 287 -0.89 -14.91 -21.65
C ALA A 287 -2.39 -15.24 -21.54
N VAL A 288 -3.21 -14.29 -21.07
CA VAL A 288 -4.67 -14.48 -20.94
C VAL A 288 -5.31 -14.81 -22.30
N PRO A 289 -5.09 -14.02 -23.38
CA PRO A 289 -5.57 -14.34 -24.72
C PRO A 289 -5.17 -15.73 -25.19
N ILE A 290 -3.88 -16.06 -25.14
CA ILE A 290 -3.38 -17.36 -25.62
C ILE A 290 -4.16 -18.47 -24.91
N LEU A 291 -4.16 -18.48 -23.57
CA LEU A 291 -4.75 -19.55 -22.78
C LEU A 291 -6.28 -19.64 -22.90
N TYR A 292 -6.98 -18.49 -23.03
CA TYR A 292 -8.43 -18.47 -23.20
C TYR A 292 -8.86 -18.99 -24.58
N TRP A 293 -8.23 -18.50 -25.64
CA TRP A 293 -8.62 -18.87 -27.01
C TRP A 293 -8.15 -20.27 -27.40
N THR A 294 -7.04 -20.77 -26.85
CA THR A 294 -6.62 -22.18 -26.96
C THR A 294 -7.43 -23.13 -26.07
N ASP A 295 -8.40 -22.60 -25.31
CA ASP A 295 -9.27 -23.36 -24.39
C ASP A 295 -8.49 -24.21 -23.37
N THR A 296 -7.36 -23.70 -22.92
CA THR A 296 -6.55 -24.38 -21.90
C THR A 296 -7.35 -24.46 -20.59
N TYR A 297 -7.38 -25.64 -19.97
CA TYR A 297 -8.21 -25.93 -18.79
C TYR A 297 -9.73 -25.75 -18.99
N ASN A 298 -10.24 -25.88 -20.22
CA ASN A 298 -11.65 -25.63 -20.57
C ASN A 298 -12.08 -24.20 -20.21
N ALA A 299 -11.18 -23.23 -20.35
CA ALA A 299 -11.40 -21.83 -19.97
C ALA A 299 -12.65 -21.20 -20.58
N LYS A 300 -13.08 -21.63 -21.78
CA LYS A 300 -14.27 -21.08 -22.46
C LYS A 300 -15.59 -21.40 -21.75
N ARG A 301 -15.60 -22.36 -20.81
CA ARG A 301 -16.77 -22.67 -19.97
C ARG A 301 -17.03 -21.61 -18.89
N PHE A 302 -16.07 -20.72 -18.64
CA PHE A 302 -16.12 -19.73 -17.57
C PHE A 302 -16.00 -18.31 -18.15
N PRO A 303 -16.50 -17.28 -17.43
CA PRO A 303 -16.24 -15.90 -17.78
C PRO A 303 -14.73 -15.60 -17.81
N LEU A 304 -14.29 -14.80 -18.79
CA LEU A 304 -12.88 -14.40 -18.94
C LEU A 304 -12.34 -13.72 -17.67
N VAL A 305 -13.12 -12.79 -17.12
CA VAL A 305 -12.82 -12.02 -15.91
C VAL A 305 -13.87 -12.37 -14.85
N SER A 306 -13.46 -13.07 -13.80
CA SER A 306 -14.33 -13.38 -12.66
C SER A 306 -13.50 -13.75 -11.43
N SER A 307 -13.92 -13.25 -10.26
CA SER A 307 -13.40 -13.63 -8.94
C SER A 307 -14.11 -14.85 -8.33
N HIS A 308 -15.17 -15.34 -8.99
CA HIS A 308 -15.92 -16.52 -8.53
C HIS A 308 -15.25 -17.83 -8.90
N VAL A 309 -15.64 -18.87 -8.16
CA VAL A 309 -15.24 -20.26 -8.38
C VAL A 309 -16.37 -21.06 -9.04
N PHE A 310 -16.00 -22.00 -9.92
CA PHE A 310 -16.96 -22.68 -10.81
C PHE A 310 -16.85 -24.21 -10.75
N ASN A 311 -17.97 -24.88 -11.01
CA ASN A 311 -18.02 -26.33 -11.23
C ASN A 311 -17.64 -26.69 -12.69
N ALA A 312 -17.49 -27.98 -13.00
CA ALA A 312 -17.05 -28.41 -14.34
C ALA A 312 -18.02 -28.05 -15.48
N ALA A 313 -19.28 -27.75 -15.15
CA ALA A 313 -20.33 -27.36 -16.09
C ALA A 313 -20.42 -25.84 -16.32
N GLY A 314 -19.60 -25.03 -15.65
CA GLY A 314 -19.62 -23.56 -15.78
C GLY A 314 -20.53 -22.84 -14.77
N GLY A 315 -21.27 -23.58 -13.95
CA GLY A 315 -22.08 -23.02 -12.87
C GLY A 315 -21.24 -22.59 -11.66
N ARG A 316 -21.79 -21.74 -10.79
CA ARG A 316 -21.13 -21.38 -9.52
C ARG A 316 -20.92 -22.63 -8.65
N TYR A 317 -19.74 -22.74 -8.06
CA TYR A 317 -19.42 -23.86 -7.17
C TYR A 317 -20.11 -23.70 -5.82
N ASP A 318 -20.93 -24.67 -5.42
CA ASP A 318 -21.60 -24.70 -4.13
C ASP A 318 -20.74 -25.40 -3.08
N THR A 319 -20.16 -24.63 -2.17
CA THR A 319 -19.30 -25.14 -1.10
C THR A 319 -20.10 -25.83 0.02
N ALA A 320 -21.39 -25.53 0.18
CA ALA A 320 -22.21 -26.16 1.21
C ALA A 320 -22.46 -27.64 0.93
N ARG A 321 -22.41 -28.06 -0.35
CA ARG A 321 -22.60 -29.44 -0.76
C ARG A 321 -21.46 -30.37 -0.31
N ILE A 322 -20.24 -29.86 -0.26
CA ILE A 322 -19.03 -30.66 0.03
C ILE A 322 -18.60 -30.59 1.49
N LEU A 323 -19.23 -29.75 2.31
CA LEU A 323 -18.89 -29.57 3.72
C LEU A 323 -19.97 -30.20 4.59
N ASP A 324 -19.56 -31.02 5.55
CA ASP A 324 -20.50 -31.53 6.56
C ASP A 324 -20.95 -30.39 7.50
N PRO A 325 -22.26 -30.09 7.59
CA PRO A 325 -22.80 -29.06 8.47
C PRO A 325 -22.59 -29.35 9.97
N ALA A 326 -22.39 -30.60 10.37
CA ALA A 326 -22.15 -30.94 11.77
C ALA A 326 -20.67 -30.79 12.15
N THR A 327 -19.78 -31.42 11.39
CA THR A 327 -18.34 -31.52 11.73
C THR A 327 -17.47 -30.45 11.08
N PHE A 328 -17.98 -29.73 10.07
CA PHE A 328 -17.20 -28.80 9.23
C PHE A 328 -15.98 -29.46 8.57
N THR A 329 -16.07 -30.77 8.32
CA THR A 329 -15.06 -31.52 7.59
C THR A 329 -15.49 -31.67 6.13
N LEU A 330 -14.49 -31.87 5.26
CA LEU A 330 -14.72 -32.12 3.85
C LEU A 330 -15.32 -33.52 3.65
N ASN A 331 -16.51 -33.58 3.08
CA ASN A 331 -17.12 -34.82 2.64
C ASN A 331 -16.48 -35.24 1.31
N LEU A 332 -15.47 -36.11 1.38
CA LEU A 332 -14.71 -36.59 0.22
C LEU A 332 -15.61 -37.24 -0.83
N ARG A 333 -16.66 -37.96 -0.43
CA ARG A 333 -17.56 -38.65 -1.36
C ARG A 333 -18.37 -37.65 -2.19
N GLU A 334 -18.94 -36.62 -1.56
CA GLU A 334 -19.64 -35.55 -2.28
C GLU A 334 -18.68 -34.71 -3.11
N TYR A 335 -17.46 -34.46 -2.61
CA TYR A 335 -16.44 -33.73 -3.37
C TYR A 335 -16.03 -34.47 -4.65
N ASP A 336 -15.76 -35.78 -4.56
CA ASP A 336 -15.39 -36.58 -5.72
C ASP A 336 -16.54 -36.69 -6.74
N ALA A 337 -17.79 -36.72 -6.27
CA ALA A 337 -18.98 -36.72 -7.13
C ALA A 337 -19.27 -35.35 -7.76
N TYR A 338 -19.07 -34.25 -7.03
CA TYR A 338 -19.33 -32.89 -7.49
C TYR A 338 -18.21 -32.34 -8.39
N GLY A 339 -16.98 -32.82 -8.18
CA GLY A 339 -15.81 -32.50 -8.96
C GLY A 339 -14.99 -31.34 -8.40
N ARG A 340 -13.85 -31.11 -9.06
CA ARG A 340 -12.86 -30.10 -8.66
C ARG A 340 -13.37 -28.68 -8.88
N ILE A 341 -12.84 -27.76 -8.08
CA ILE A 341 -13.06 -26.33 -8.21
C ILE A 341 -12.30 -25.82 -9.44
N ASN A 342 -12.97 -25.04 -10.29
CA ASN A 342 -12.40 -24.38 -11.45
C ASN A 342 -12.38 -22.86 -11.27
N LEU A 343 -11.38 -22.21 -11.86
CA LEU A 343 -11.17 -20.77 -11.78
C LEU A 343 -11.26 -20.15 -13.19
N SER A 344 -11.59 -18.86 -13.26
CA SER A 344 -11.40 -18.11 -14.51
C SER A 344 -9.91 -18.05 -14.87
N ILE A 345 -9.61 -17.94 -16.16
CA ILE A 345 -8.21 -17.97 -16.62
C ILE A 345 -7.39 -16.78 -16.09
N LEU A 346 -8.01 -15.60 -16.01
CA LEU A 346 -7.38 -14.41 -15.42
C LEU A 346 -7.05 -14.66 -13.95
N PHE A 347 -7.97 -15.27 -13.20
CA PHE A 347 -7.76 -15.53 -11.78
C PHE A 347 -6.65 -16.57 -11.56
N ALA A 348 -6.60 -17.62 -12.38
CA ALA A 348 -5.55 -18.62 -12.34
C ALA A 348 -4.16 -18.03 -12.65
N ILE A 349 -4.05 -17.19 -13.68
CA ILE A 349 -2.80 -16.51 -14.05
C ILE A 349 -2.35 -15.57 -12.93
N ASN A 350 -3.27 -14.81 -12.34
CA ASN A 350 -2.93 -13.91 -11.23
C ASN A 350 -2.35 -14.67 -10.03
N TYR A 351 -2.93 -15.83 -9.67
CA TYR A 351 -2.36 -16.71 -8.65
C TYR A 351 -0.98 -17.26 -9.05
N GLY A 352 -0.83 -17.73 -10.29
CA GLY A 352 0.43 -18.26 -10.80
C GLY A 352 1.55 -17.23 -10.77
N ILE A 353 1.28 -16.00 -11.22
CA ILE A 353 2.24 -14.88 -11.15
C ILE A 353 2.54 -14.50 -9.71
N GLY A 354 1.55 -14.53 -8.80
CA GLY A 354 1.77 -14.30 -7.38
C GLY A 354 2.80 -15.27 -6.77
N PHE A 355 2.67 -16.57 -7.05
CA PHE A 355 3.66 -17.57 -6.61
C PHE A 355 5.01 -17.40 -7.32
N ALA A 356 5.00 -17.08 -8.62
CA ALA A 356 6.21 -16.80 -9.37
C ALA A 356 6.97 -15.58 -8.82
N GLY A 357 6.26 -14.55 -8.33
CA GLY A 357 6.86 -13.39 -7.69
C GLY A 357 7.68 -13.75 -6.45
N LEU A 358 7.15 -14.64 -5.59
CA LEU A 358 7.89 -15.14 -4.43
C LEU A 358 9.19 -15.85 -4.85
N MET A 359 9.10 -16.76 -5.83
CA MET A 359 10.29 -17.46 -6.34
C MET A 359 11.26 -16.52 -7.06
N SER A 360 10.75 -15.54 -7.80
CA SER A 360 11.56 -14.54 -8.49
C SER A 360 12.40 -13.74 -7.51
N THR A 361 11.89 -13.39 -6.32
CA THR A 361 12.70 -12.70 -5.31
C THR A 361 13.85 -13.57 -4.80
N LEU A 362 13.60 -14.85 -4.52
CA LEU A 362 14.65 -15.80 -4.12
C LEU A 362 15.69 -15.99 -5.23
N SER A 363 15.25 -16.19 -6.48
CA SER A 363 16.13 -16.32 -7.64
C SER A 363 16.94 -15.04 -7.89
N HIS A 364 16.32 -13.87 -7.78
CA HIS A 364 16.99 -12.58 -7.92
C HIS A 364 18.09 -12.44 -6.86
N VAL A 365 17.80 -12.73 -5.59
CA VAL A 365 18.81 -12.70 -4.52
C VAL A 365 19.91 -13.73 -4.76
N ALA A 366 19.56 -14.96 -5.17
CA ALA A 366 20.54 -16.00 -5.45
C ALA A 366 21.48 -15.65 -6.62
N LEU A 367 20.97 -15.06 -7.69
CA LEU A 367 21.78 -14.70 -8.87
C LEU A 367 22.60 -13.42 -8.63
N TYR A 368 21.97 -12.39 -8.05
CA TYR A 368 22.57 -11.07 -7.89
C TYR A 368 23.50 -10.99 -6.67
N HIS A 369 23.18 -11.72 -5.58
CA HIS A 369 23.98 -11.75 -4.36
C HIS A 369 24.68 -13.09 -4.09
N GLY A 370 24.30 -14.19 -4.74
CA GLY A 370 24.96 -15.50 -4.53
C GLY A 370 26.36 -15.61 -5.14
N THR A 371 26.66 -14.87 -6.21
CA THR A 371 28.04 -14.70 -6.71
C THR A 371 28.94 -13.93 -5.74
N PHE A 372 28.35 -13.18 -4.79
CA PHE A 372 29.05 -12.55 -3.67
C PHE A 372 29.50 -13.54 -2.59
N GLY A 373 28.95 -14.77 -2.54
CA GLY A 373 29.45 -15.83 -1.65
C GLY A 373 30.84 -16.32 -2.06
N ALA A 374 31.06 -16.51 -3.37
CA ALA A 374 32.35 -16.94 -3.92
C ALA A 374 33.36 -15.79 -4.02
N CYS A 375 32.92 -14.57 -4.33
CA CYS A 375 33.82 -13.42 -4.48
C CYS A 375 34.01 -12.63 -3.18
N GLY A 376 33.00 -12.55 -2.31
CA GLY A 376 33.07 -11.92 -0.99
C GLY A 376 34.00 -12.64 -0.02
N GLY A 377 34.15 -13.97 -0.16
CA GLY A 377 35.22 -14.72 0.50
C GLY A 377 36.63 -14.26 0.10
N ARG A 378 36.83 -13.86 -1.16
CA ARG A 378 38.09 -13.27 -1.67
C ARG A 378 38.25 -11.80 -1.26
N GLN A 379 37.19 -10.99 -1.33
CA GLN A 379 37.21 -9.57 -0.96
C GLN A 379 37.42 -9.37 0.55
N ARG A 380 36.79 -10.18 1.42
CA ARG A 380 37.03 -10.15 2.88
C ARG A 380 38.45 -10.60 3.25
N ARG A 381 39.01 -11.57 2.53
CA ARG A 381 40.40 -12.04 2.73
C ARG A 381 41.40 -10.98 2.29
N SER A 382 41.14 -10.31 1.16
CA SER A 382 41.94 -9.19 0.63
C SER A 382 41.89 -7.95 1.54
N ARG A 383 40.73 -7.57 2.08
CA ARG A 383 40.61 -6.44 3.04
C ARG A 383 41.29 -6.74 4.38
N ARG A 384 41.25 -7.99 4.86
CA ARG A 384 42.00 -8.40 6.06
C ARG A 384 43.52 -8.40 5.86
N THR A 385 44.02 -8.82 4.69
CA THR A 385 45.46 -8.76 4.40
C THR A 385 45.96 -7.34 4.12
N ALA A 386 45.14 -6.46 3.54
CA ALA A 386 45.46 -5.05 3.37
C ALA A 386 45.51 -4.29 4.71
N ALA A 387 44.54 -4.52 5.60
CA ALA A 387 44.55 -3.93 6.96
C ALA A 387 45.73 -4.44 7.81
N ALA A 388 46.11 -5.71 7.69
CA ALA A 388 47.26 -6.27 8.39
C ALA A 388 48.62 -5.77 7.84
N ARG A 389 48.69 -5.35 6.57
CA ARG A 389 49.89 -4.71 6.00
C ARG A 389 50.01 -3.25 6.43
N SER A 390 48.92 -2.49 6.42
CA SER A 390 48.91 -1.08 6.86
C SER A 390 49.23 -0.93 8.36
N ALA A 391 48.77 -1.86 9.21
CA ALA A 391 49.13 -1.85 10.64
C ALA A 391 50.61 -2.15 10.91
N LYS A 392 51.30 -2.92 10.06
CA LYS A 392 52.74 -3.20 10.19
C LYS A 392 53.63 -2.05 9.71
N THR A 393 53.14 -1.22 8.79
CA THR A 393 53.88 -0.04 8.32
C THR A 393 53.85 1.09 9.36
N CYS A 394 52.72 1.30 10.05
CA CYS A 394 52.60 2.28 11.14
C CYS A 394 53.48 1.96 12.37
N THR A 395 53.75 0.69 12.67
CA THR A 395 54.61 0.30 13.81
C THR A 395 56.11 0.34 13.51
N ARG A 396 56.52 0.65 12.28
CA ARG A 396 57.94 0.79 11.90
C ARG A 396 58.41 2.24 11.79
N GLU A 397 57.49 3.20 11.89
CA GLU A 397 57.75 4.65 11.84
C GLU A 397 57.43 5.37 13.17
N SER A 398 57.36 4.63 14.28
CA SER A 398 57.21 5.17 15.64
C SER A 398 58.44 4.89 16.50
#